data_AF-A0A8J7X514-F1
#
_entry.id   AF-A0A8J7X514-F1
#
_cell.length_a   1.000
_cell.length_b   1.000
_cell.length_c   1.000
_cell.angle_alpha   90.00
_cell.angle_beta   90.00
_cell.angle_gamma   90.00
#
_symmetry.space_group_name_H-M   'P 1'
#
loop_
_entity.id
_entity.type
_entity.pdbx_description
1 polymer ?
#
loop_
_entity_poly.entity_id
_entity_poly.type
_entity_poly.pdbx_seq_one_letter_code
_entity_poly.pdbx_strand_id
1 'polypeptide(L)'
;MSRLSGRIRSLVFIVCGALLYTVLNWVPILGALIVGLVVSFGSGDGFRRGFRNGISAGLLGLAMVFYLVVANNILPYEGKDLVLTLFIYWILLVWNVLGAFIVGLGAGFGCWGRSIKTLLPPEWFDDKNDSRGAEYRICSCGQGNNANAKTCSKCSSELMA
;
A
#
# COMPACT_ATOMS: atom_id res chain seq x y z
N MET A 1 4.03 -1.28 -20.68
CA MET A 1 2.93 -0.56 -20.00
C MET A 1 2.67 -1.02 -18.54
N SER A 2 2.96 -2.27 -18.14
CA SER A 2 2.70 -2.76 -16.76
C SER A 2 3.43 -1.98 -15.65
N ARG A 3 4.70 -1.58 -15.85
CA ARG A 3 5.49 -0.86 -14.82
C ARG A 3 4.98 0.54 -14.49
N LEU A 4 4.30 1.22 -15.42
CA LEU A 4 3.76 2.58 -15.19
C LEU A 4 2.51 2.52 -14.29
N SER A 5 1.64 1.54 -14.55
CA SER A 5 0.40 1.33 -13.77
C SER A 5 0.68 1.06 -12.28
N GLY A 6 1.73 0.28 -11.97
CA GLY A 6 2.12 -0.01 -10.59
C GLY A 6 2.62 1.22 -9.83
N ARG A 7 3.34 2.13 -10.50
CA ARG A 7 3.80 3.38 -9.88
C ARG A 7 2.66 4.34 -9.60
N ILE A 8 1.72 4.48 -10.54
CA ILE A 8 0.53 5.32 -10.36
C ILE A 8 -0.32 4.79 -9.20
N ARG A 9 -0.52 3.47 -9.14
CA ARG A 9 -1.23 2.82 -8.02
C ARG A 9 -0.54 3.11 -6.68
N SER A 10 0.78 2.97 -6.60
CA SER A 10 1.54 3.30 -5.39
C SER A 10 1.34 4.76 -4.96
N LEU A 11 1.41 5.72 -5.91
CA LEU A 11 1.16 7.14 -5.62
C LEU A 11 -0.24 7.40 -5.09
N VAL A 12 -1.27 6.79 -5.68
CA VAL A 12 -2.66 6.92 -5.21
C VAL A 12 -2.79 6.43 -3.77
N PHE A 13 -2.19 5.28 -3.45
CA PHE A 13 -2.22 4.77 -2.07
C PHE A 13 -1.39 5.60 -1.10
N ILE A 14 -0.29 6.22 -1.55
CA ILE A 14 0.47 7.18 -0.73
C ILE A 14 -0.39 8.38 -0.37
N VAL A 15 -1.09 8.97 -1.35
CA VAL A 15 -1.98 10.13 -1.12
C VAL A 15 -3.16 9.73 -0.23
N CYS A 16 -3.80 8.60 -0.51
CA CYS A 16 -4.91 8.09 0.31
C CYS A 16 -4.45 7.79 1.74
N GLY A 17 -3.26 7.22 1.91
CA GLY A 17 -2.63 7.01 3.21
C GLY A 17 -2.33 8.29 3.96
N ALA A 18 -1.85 9.33 3.27
CA ALA A 18 -1.62 10.64 3.87
C ALA A 18 -2.93 11.29 4.36
N LEU A 19 -4.01 11.21 3.57
CA LEU A 19 -5.33 11.68 4.00
C LEU A 19 -5.81 10.90 5.22
N LEU A 20 -5.70 9.57 5.19
CA LEU A 20 -6.07 8.71 6.31
C LEU A 20 -5.24 9.03 7.57
N TYR A 21 -3.96 9.36 7.39
CA TYR A 21 -3.06 9.78 8.47
C TYR A 21 -3.55 11.07 9.14
N THR A 22 -4.00 12.08 8.38
CA THR A 22 -4.50 13.33 8.97
C THR A 22 -5.66 13.12 9.94
N VAL A 23 -6.49 12.10 9.69
CA VAL A 23 -7.64 11.74 10.54
C VAL A 23 -7.26 10.77 11.66
N LEU A 24 -6.42 9.77 11.39
CA LEU A 24 -6.12 8.71 12.35
C LEU A 24 -4.92 8.99 13.26
N ASN A 25 -4.11 10.01 12.97
CA ASN A 25 -2.93 10.35 13.78
C ASN A 25 -3.26 10.81 15.21
N TRP A 26 -4.53 11.13 15.48
CA TRP A 26 -5.04 11.40 16.83
C TRP A 26 -5.11 10.15 17.70
N VAL A 27 -5.16 8.95 17.10
CA VAL A 27 -5.17 7.66 17.84
C VAL A 27 -3.73 7.16 17.99
N PRO A 28 -3.19 7.11 19.22
CA PRO A 28 -1.83 6.65 19.49
C PRO A 28 -1.54 5.28 18.88
N ILE A 29 -0.47 5.22 18.08
CA ILE A 29 0.15 4.00 17.55
C ILE A 29 -0.76 3.22 16.57
N LEU A 30 -1.97 2.84 16.98
CA LEU A 30 -2.95 2.10 16.20
C LEU A 30 -3.35 2.85 14.92
N GLY A 31 -3.59 4.15 14.99
CA GLY A 31 -3.97 4.94 13.82
C GLY A 31 -2.89 4.93 12.74
N ALA A 32 -1.65 5.24 13.14
CA ALA A 32 -0.48 5.18 12.27
C ALA A 32 -0.25 3.75 11.69
N LEU A 33 -0.45 2.71 12.50
CA LEU A 33 -0.26 1.34 12.08
C LEU A 33 -1.30 0.89 11.05
N ILE A 34 -2.58 1.25 11.23
CA ILE A 34 -3.66 1.01 10.27
C ILE A 34 -3.37 1.71 8.94
N VAL A 35 -2.95 2.97 8.97
CA VAL A 35 -2.55 3.71 7.77
C VAL A 35 -1.45 2.97 7.01
N GLY A 36 -0.41 2.53 7.74
CA GLY A 36 0.68 1.75 7.16
C GLY A 36 0.19 0.47 6.47
N LEU A 37 -0.66 -0.29 7.16
CA LEU A 37 -1.26 -1.51 6.60
C LEU A 37 -2.04 -1.21 5.32
N VAL A 38 -2.93 -0.21 5.31
CA VAL A 38 -3.76 0.14 4.14
C VAL A 38 -2.90 0.53 2.93
N VAL A 39 -1.90 1.39 3.14
CA VAL A 39 -0.96 1.82 2.07
C VAL A 39 -0.22 0.64 1.47
N SER A 40 0.26 -0.25 2.34
CA SER A 40 0.92 -1.48 1.93
C SER A 40 -0.03 -2.37 1.14
N PHE A 41 -1.16 -2.78 1.73
CA PHE A 41 -2.16 -3.66 1.12
C PHE A 41 -2.56 -3.18 -0.29
N GLY A 42 -2.85 -1.90 -0.43
CA GLY A 42 -3.23 -1.30 -1.69
C GLY A 42 -2.15 -1.31 -2.77
N SER A 43 -0.90 -1.03 -2.41
CA SER A 43 0.20 -0.88 -3.39
C SER A 43 0.71 -2.20 -3.99
N GLY A 44 0.52 -3.34 -3.30
CA GLY A 44 0.95 -4.64 -3.81
C GLY A 44 2.48 -4.82 -3.88
N ASP A 45 3.22 -3.93 -3.23
CA ASP A 45 4.68 -3.90 -3.25
C ASP A 45 5.30 -4.87 -2.22
N GLY A 46 6.55 -5.29 -2.45
CA GLY A 46 7.32 -6.07 -1.47
C GLY A 46 7.79 -5.23 -0.27
N PHE A 47 8.25 -5.88 0.81
CA PHE A 47 8.56 -5.26 2.12
C PHE A 47 9.32 -3.93 2.03
N ARG A 48 10.46 -3.90 1.32
CA ARG A 48 11.31 -2.70 1.20
C ARG A 48 10.60 -1.53 0.51
N ARG A 49 9.78 -1.81 -0.50
CA ARG A 49 9.00 -0.78 -1.23
C ARG A 49 7.78 -0.35 -0.42
N GLY A 50 7.08 -1.29 0.23
CA GLY A 50 5.97 -1.00 1.13
C GLY A 50 6.38 -0.10 2.28
N PHE A 51 7.50 -0.41 2.96
CA PHE A 51 8.07 0.43 4.03
C PHE A 51 8.36 1.86 3.55
N ARG A 52 9.01 2.01 2.39
CA ARG A 52 9.31 3.33 1.81
C ARG A 52 8.05 4.10 1.45
N ASN A 53 7.05 3.45 0.85
CA ASN A 53 5.78 4.06 0.50
C ASN A 53 5.02 4.48 1.77
N GLY A 54 5.05 3.66 2.82
CA GLY A 54 4.48 3.96 4.14
C GLY A 54 5.12 5.21 4.77
N ILE A 55 6.46 5.29 4.83
CA ILE A 55 7.15 6.49 5.29
C ILE A 55 6.78 7.70 4.44
N SER A 56 6.74 7.56 3.12
CA SER A 56 6.40 8.66 2.21
C SER A 56 4.98 9.17 2.46
N ALA A 57 4.03 8.27 2.70
CA ALA A 57 2.66 8.60 3.07
C ALA A 57 2.59 9.29 4.45
N GLY A 58 3.35 8.81 5.43
CA GLY A 58 3.45 9.42 6.75
C GLY A 58 4.05 10.83 6.71
N LEU A 59 5.10 11.05 5.92
CA LEU A 59 5.70 12.38 5.73
C LEU A 59 4.76 13.34 4.99
N LEU A 60 4.06 12.87 3.95
CA LEU A 60 3.06 13.68 3.25
C LEU A 60 1.90 14.04 4.20
N GLY A 61 1.45 13.08 5.01
CA GLY A 61 0.42 13.29 6.03
C GLY A 61 0.86 14.28 7.11
N LEU A 62 2.11 14.18 7.60
CA LEU A 62 2.71 15.14 8.53
C LEU A 62 2.73 16.54 7.93
N ALA A 63 3.14 16.69 6.67
CA ALA A 63 3.14 17.98 5.99
C ALA A 63 1.72 18.57 5.87
N MET A 64 0.71 17.74 5.59
CA MET A 64 -0.69 18.16 5.56
C MET A 64 -1.20 18.59 6.95
N VAL A 65 -0.90 17.83 8.01
CA VAL A 65 -1.27 18.20 9.39
C VAL A 65 -0.63 19.52 9.78
N PHE A 66 0.67 19.69 9.50
CA PHE A 66 1.39 20.92 9.82
C PHE A 66 0.83 22.12 9.05
N TYR A 67 0.54 21.93 7.75
CA TYR A 67 -0.12 22.95 6.94
C TYR A 67 -1.49 23.34 7.53
N LEU A 68 -2.32 22.38 7.92
CA LEU A 68 -3.62 22.65 8.52
C LEU A 68 -3.52 23.39 9.86
N VAL A 69 -2.57 23.00 10.72
CA VAL A 69 -2.37 23.64 12.03
C VAL A 69 -1.91 25.08 11.88
N VAL A 70 -0.96 25.33 10.98
CA VAL A 70 -0.39 26.66 10.73
C VAL A 70 -1.38 27.55 9.95
N ALA A 71 -1.97 27.05 8.87
CA ALA A 71 -2.86 27.83 8.02
C ALA A 71 -4.16 28.26 8.74
N ASN A 72 -4.67 27.43 9.66
CA ASN A 72 -5.87 27.74 10.44
C ASN A 72 -5.56 28.49 11.75
N ASN A 73 -4.31 28.89 12.01
CA ASN A 73 -3.90 29.56 13.25
C ASN A 73 -4.41 28.87 14.53
N ILE A 74 -4.46 27.52 14.54
CA ILE A 74 -5.00 26.75 15.67
C ILE A 74 -4.18 26.99 16.95
N LEU A 75 -2.88 27.27 16.79
CA LEU A 75 -2.01 27.67 17.88
C LEU A 75 -1.74 29.18 17.76
N PRO A 76 -2.21 30.01 18.72
CA PRO A 76 -2.00 31.44 18.67
C PRO A 76 -0.49 31.76 18.73
N TYR A 77 0.00 32.44 17.71
CA TYR A 77 1.40 32.89 17.61
C TYR A 77 1.61 34.27 18.28
N GLU A 78 0.61 34.80 18.97
CA GLU A 78 0.68 36.13 19.58
C GLU A 78 1.32 36.09 20.99
N GLY A 79 2.64 36.17 20.98
CA GLY A 79 3.43 37.07 21.83
C GLY A 79 3.56 36.81 23.34
N LYS A 80 2.63 36.12 24.01
CA LYS A 80 2.69 36.03 25.49
C LYS A 80 3.37 34.79 26.06
N ASP A 81 3.47 33.69 25.32
CA ASP A 81 4.19 32.48 25.78
C ASP A 81 4.88 31.74 24.62
N LEU A 82 5.84 32.42 23.96
CA LEU A 82 6.57 31.85 22.81
C LEU A 82 7.24 30.51 23.15
N VAL A 83 7.70 30.35 24.39
CA VAL A 83 8.29 29.10 24.92
C VAL A 83 7.25 27.98 24.96
N LEU A 84 6.04 28.25 25.46
CA LEU A 84 4.96 27.26 25.55
C LEU A 84 4.48 26.85 24.15
N THR A 85 4.31 27.82 23.24
CA THR A 85 3.92 27.55 21.86
C THR A 85 4.97 26.69 21.15
N LEU A 86 6.26 27.02 21.30
CA LEU A 86 7.36 26.25 20.72
C LEU A 86 7.46 24.84 21.32
N PHE A 87 7.18 24.68 22.61
CA PHE A 87 7.13 23.39 23.29
C PHE A 87 5.98 22.50 22.76
N ILE A 88 4.78 23.06 22.56
CA ILE A 88 3.64 22.33 21.98
C ILE A 88 3.95 21.89 20.54
N TYR A 89 4.52 22.79 19.72
CA TYR A 89 4.96 22.43 18.37
C TYR A 89 6.00 21.32 18.37
N TRP A 90 6.94 21.35 19.32
CA TRP A 90 7.95 20.30 19.45
C TRP A 90 7.33 18.95 19.80
N ILE A 91 6.39 18.89 20.76
CA ILE A 91 5.66 17.67 21.10
C ILE A 91 4.91 17.14 19.88
N LEU A 92 4.18 18.01 19.17
CA LEU A 92 3.45 17.63 17.95
C LEU A 92 4.41 17.12 16.88
N LEU A 93 5.57 17.74 16.70
CA LEU A 93 6.55 17.30 15.71
C LEU A 93 7.12 15.92 16.07
N VAL A 94 7.55 15.71 17.32
CA VAL A 94 8.04 14.41 17.80
C VAL A 94 6.98 13.33 17.63
N TRP A 95 5.73 13.63 18.01
CA TRP A 95 4.60 12.74 17.85
C TRP A 95 4.38 12.32 16.39
N ASN A 96 4.35 13.28 15.48
CA ASN A 96 4.12 13.02 14.05
C ASN A 96 5.30 12.30 13.39
N VAL A 97 6.54 12.59 13.79
CA VAL A 97 7.73 11.88 13.30
C VAL A 97 7.71 10.42 13.74
N LEU A 98 7.38 10.15 15.01
CA LEU A 98 7.18 8.80 15.51
C LEU A 98 6.03 8.10 14.78
N GLY A 99 4.91 8.81 14.57
CA GLY A 99 3.77 8.33 13.80
C GLY A 99 4.17 7.91 12.38
N ALA A 100 4.89 8.73 11.63
CA ALA A 100 5.37 8.41 10.28
C ALA A 100 6.27 7.17 10.27
N PHE A 101 7.11 6.99 11.29
CA PHE A 101 7.92 5.78 11.44
C PHE A 101 7.05 4.53 11.69
N ILE A 102 6.03 4.65 12.54
CA ILE A 102 5.06 3.58 12.81
C ILE A 102 4.24 3.23 11.56
N VAL A 103 3.87 4.22 10.73
CA VAL A 103 3.24 3.99 9.41
C VAL A 103 4.17 3.15 8.53
N GLY A 104 5.46 3.49 8.49
CA GLY A 104 6.48 2.70 7.80
C GLY A 104 6.50 1.25 8.28
N LEU A 105 6.60 1.03 9.59
CA LEU A 105 6.59 -0.32 10.18
C LEU A 105 5.30 -1.08 9.87
N GLY A 106 4.14 -0.46 10.05
CA GLY A 106 2.84 -1.05 9.71
C GLY A 106 2.77 -1.45 8.23
N ALA A 107 3.32 -0.64 7.34
CA ALA A 107 3.40 -0.97 5.91
C ALA A 107 4.33 -2.15 5.63
N GLY A 108 5.47 -2.23 6.34
CA GLY A 108 6.36 -3.38 6.30
C GLY A 108 5.67 -4.66 6.75
N PHE A 109 5.01 -4.64 7.91
CA PHE A 109 4.26 -5.79 8.43
C PHE A 109 3.11 -6.21 7.50
N GLY A 110 2.40 -5.26 6.87
CA GLY A 110 1.37 -5.56 5.87
C GLY A 110 1.89 -6.29 4.62
N CYS A 111 3.14 -6.02 4.23
CA CYS A 111 3.82 -6.77 3.17
C CYS A 111 4.22 -8.17 3.64
N TRP A 112 4.81 -8.27 4.84
CA TRP A 112 5.21 -9.56 5.42
C TRP A 112 4.00 -10.48 5.57
N GLY A 113 2.88 -9.98 6.09
CA GLY A 113 1.65 -10.77 6.25
C GLY A 113 1.14 -11.38 4.93
N ARG A 114 1.34 -10.70 3.79
CA ARG A 114 1.05 -11.27 2.47
C ARG A 114 2.04 -12.36 2.05
N SER A 115 3.32 -12.24 2.38
CA SER A 115 4.30 -13.30 2.18
C SER A 115 4.08 -14.52 3.07
N ILE A 116 3.38 -14.38 4.21
CA ILE A 116 2.97 -15.54 5.03
C ILE A 116 1.73 -16.23 4.43
N LYS A 117 0.82 -15.49 3.78
CA LYS A 117 -0.31 -16.10 3.06
C LYS A 117 0.12 -17.06 1.95
N THR A 118 1.33 -16.92 1.41
CA THR A 118 1.91 -17.88 0.45
C THR A 118 2.48 -19.16 1.09
N LEU A 119 2.59 -19.22 2.42
CA LEU A 119 3.00 -20.42 3.17
C LEU A 119 1.81 -21.20 3.73
N LEU A 120 0.61 -20.61 3.73
CA LEU A 120 -0.63 -21.31 4.06
C LEU A 120 -1.16 -22.02 2.80
N PRO A 121 -1.72 -23.24 2.92
CA PRO A 121 -2.17 -24.02 1.78
C PRO A 121 -3.17 -23.22 0.92
N PRO A 122 -3.04 -23.28 -0.42
CA PRO A 122 -3.65 -22.32 -1.36
C PRO A 122 -5.17 -22.47 -1.54
N GLU A 123 -5.82 -23.43 -0.89
CA GLU A 123 -7.24 -23.74 -1.16
C GLU A 123 -8.23 -22.65 -0.73
N TRP A 124 -7.78 -21.67 0.07
CA TRP A 124 -8.70 -20.71 0.73
C TRP A 124 -8.65 -19.32 0.08
N PHE A 125 -7.75 -19.11 -0.89
CA PHE A 125 -7.61 -17.85 -1.64
C PHE A 125 -7.53 -18.16 -3.14
N ASP A 126 -8.54 -18.85 -3.66
CA ASP A 126 -8.73 -19.00 -5.11
C ASP A 126 -9.28 -17.69 -5.69
N ASP A 127 -8.46 -16.63 -5.61
CA ASP A 127 -8.63 -15.44 -6.44
C ASP A 127 -8.29 -15.86 -7.87
N LYS A 128 -9.32 -16.29 -8.60
CA LYS A 128 -9.34 -16.41 -10.06
C LYS A 128 -8.90 -15.09 -10.69
N ASN A 129 -7.59 -14.86 -10.83
CA ASN A 129 -6.99 -13.92 -11.77
C ASN A 129 -5.45 -14.00 -11.74
N ASP A 130 -4.89 -15.22 -11.69
CA ASP A 130 -3.46 -15.38 -11.96
C ASP A 130 -3.22 -15.18 -13.46
N SER A 131 -3.01 -13.91 -13.82
CA SER A 131 -2.61 -13.42 -15.13
C SER A 131 -1.13 -13.72 -15.38
N ARG A 132 -0.69 -14.93 -15.05
CA ARG A 132 0.55 -15.50 -15.59
C ARG A 132 0.15 -16.00 -16.96
N GLY A 133 0.69 -15.36 -18.00
CA GLY A 133 0.37 -15.64 -19.40
C GLY A 133 0.23 -17.13 -19.61
N ALA A 134 -1.02 -17.57 -19.78
CA ALA A 134 -1.31 -18.95 -20.09
C ALA A 134 -0.56 -19.24 -21.40
N GLU A 135 0.37 -20.18 -21.37
CA GLU A 135 0.92 -20.71 -22.60
C GLU A 135 -0.26 -21.30 -23.38
N TYR A 136 -0.54 -20.72 -24.54
CA TYR A 136 -1.56 -21.21 -25.44
C TYR A 136 -0.88 -22.05 -26.51
N ARG A 137 -1.27 -23.32 -26.63
CA ARG A 137 -0.93 -24.14 -27.80
C ARG A 137 -2.03 -23.95 -28.84
N ILE A 138 -1.64 -23.76 -30.10
CA ILE A 138 -2.58 -23.66 -31.22
C ILE A 138 -2.96 -25.09 -31.61
N CYS A 139 -4.25 -25.40 -31.55
CA CYS A 139 -4.80 -26.65 -32.05
C CYS A 139 -4.64 -26.76 -33.57
N SER A 140 -4.63 -27.98 -34.12
CA SER A 140 -4.63 -28.19 -35.59
C SER A 140 -5.81 -27.52 -36.31
N CYS A 141 -6.89 -27.25 -35.58
CA CYS A 141 -8.04 -26.48 -36.06
C CYS A 141 -7.86 -24.94 -36.02
N GLY A 142 -6.65 -24.45 -35.72
CA GLY A 142 -6.31 -23.02 -35.70
C GLY A 142 -6.79 -22.25 -34.47
N GLN A 143 -7.38 -22.91 -33.47
CA GLN A 143 -7.88 -22.26 -32.26
C GLN A 143 -6.91 -22.42 -31.08
N GLY A 144 -6.77 -21.36 -30.28
CA GLY A 144 -5.94 -21.38 -29.08
C GLY A 144 -6.56 -22.20 -27.97
N ASN A 145 -5.77 -23.07 -27.34
CA ASN A 145 -6.17 -23.87 -26.19
C ASN A 145 -5.08 -23.81 -25.10
N ASN A 146 -5.45 -24.10 -23.86
CA ASN A 146 -4.48 -24.12 -22.76
C ASN A 146 -3.41 -25.18 -23.00
N ALA A 147 -2.13 -24.85 -22.79
CA ALA A 147 -1.00 -25.75 -23.04
C ALA A 147 -1.07 -27.07 -22.27
N ASN A 148 -1.77 -27.12 -21.13
CA ASN A 148 -1.91 -28.32 -20.31
C ASN A 148 -3.07 -29.24 -20.73
N ALA A 149 -3.87 -28.85 -21.71
CA ALA A 149 -4.97 -29.67 -22.19
C ALA A 149 -4.45 -30.75 -23.14
N LYS A 150 -4.78 -32.03 -22.88
CA LYS A 150 -4.44 -33.15 -23.76
C LYS A 150 -5.26 -33.16 -25.05
N THR A 151 -6.44 -32.54 -25.03
CA THR A 151 -7.39 -32.48 -26.13
C THR A 151 -7.90 -31.06 -26.33
N CYS A 152 -8.14 -30.71 -27.59
CA CYS A 152 -8.71 -29.41 -27.94
C CYS A 152 -10.20 -29.34 -27.60
N SER A 153 -10.58 -28.42 -26.71
CA SER A 153 -11.97 -28.30 -26.20
C SER A 153 -13.01 -28.04 -27.30
N LYS A 154 -12.61 -27.43 -28.41
CA LYS A 154 -13.51 -27.05 -29.51
C LYS A 154 -13.51 -27.97 -30.71
N CYS A 155 -12.43 -28.71 -30.94
CA CYS A 155 -12.29 -29.58 -32.11
C CYS A 155 -11.97 -31.02 -31.77
N SER A 156 -11.90 -31.37 -30.47
CA SER A 156 -11.65 -32.70 -29.93
C SER A 156 -10.39 -33.39 -30.45
N SER A 157 -9.51 -32.66 -31.13
CA SER A 157 -8.25 -33.18 -31.65
C SER A 157 -7.26 -33.38 -30.51
N GLU A 158 -6.53 -34.50 -30.52
CA GLU A 158 -5.41 -34.73 -29.63
C GLU A 158 -4.28 -33.76 -29.95
N LEU A 159 -3.77 -33.09 -28.92
CA LEU A 159 -2.59 -32.23 -29.03
C LEU A 159 -1.36 -33.15 -28.97
N MET A 160 -0.70 -33.36 -30.11
CA MET A 160 0.58 -34.07 -30.14
C MET A 160 1.61 -33.30 -29.31
N ALA A 161 2.33 -34.03 -28.45
CA ALA A 161 3.24 -33.52 -27.43
C ALA A 161 4.36 -32.64 -28.01
#